data_AF-A0A7C7W9Z7-F1
#
_entry.id   AF-A0A7C7W9Z7-F1
#
_cell.length_a   1.000
_cell.length_b   1.000
_cell.length_c   1.000
_cell.angle_alpha   90.00
_cell.angle_beta   90.00
_cell.angle_gamma   90.00
#
_symmetry.space_group_name_H-M   'P 1'
#
loop_
_entity.id
_entity.type
_entity.pdbx_description
1 polymer ?
#
loop_
_entity_poly.entity_id
_entity_poly.type
_entity_poly.pdbx_seq_one_letter_code
_entity_poly.pdbx_strand_id
1 'polypeptide(L)'
;MPEYEKKRLMNEAMASNADYFAPYYQDLADHRFSLIVTEPLKVVPKNKEGPFAEESDAWTEWVAVPTLCFYQPIEFFRAVNVQLLVPRREPLDCSAYLE
;
A
#
# COMPACT_ATOMS: atom_id res chain seq x y z
N MET A 1 -10.32 -2.37 11.82
CA MET A 1 -9.00 -2.98 11.60
C MET A 1 -7.94 -2.01 12.06
N PRO A 2 -7.70 -1.90 13.38
CA PRO A 2 -6.61 -1.10 13.91
C PRO A 2 -5.24 -1.58 13.42
N GLU A 3 -5.17 -2.82 12.92
CA GLU A 3 -3.94 -3.44 12.47
C GLU A 3 -3.31 -2.74 11.26
N TYR A 4 -4.07 -2.18 10.33
CA TYR A 4 -3.55 -1.51 9.12
C TYR A 4 -3.77 0.00 9.15
N GLU A 5 -3.73 0.59 10.33
CA GLU A 5 -3.76 2.05 10.50
C GLU A 5 -2.48 2.67 9.92
N LYS A 6 -2.61 3.85 9.30
CA LYS A 6 -1.54 4.51 8.55
C LYS A 6 -0.25 4.72 9.36
N LYS A 7 -0.33 5.21 10.60
CA LYS A 7 0.87 5.41 11.44
C LYS A 7 1.53 4.09 11.77
N ARG A 8 0.75 3.05 12.06
CA ARG A 8 1.31 1.72 12.29
C ARG A 8 2.00 1.17 11.04
N LEU A 9 1.34 1.21 9.88
CA LEU A 9 1.94 0.80 8.61
C LEU A 9 3.25 1.55 8.34
N MET A 10 3.27 2.87 8.56
CA MET A 10 4.48 3.67 8.37
C MET A 10 5.61 3.26 9.33
N ASN A 11 5.31 3.07 10.62
CA ASN A 11 6.31 2.67 11.61
C ASN A 11 6.95 1.32 11.25
N GLU A 12 6.14 0.35 10.86
CA GLU A 12 6.61 -0.98 10.49
C GLU A 12 7.36 -0.97 9.15
N ALA A 13 6.95 -0.11 8.19
CA ALA A 13 7.65 0.09 6.92
C ALA A 13 9.03 0.69 7.12
N MET A 14 9.15 1.72 7.96
CA MET A 14 10.44 2.31 8.31
C MET A 14 11.36 1.34 9.08
N ALA A 15 10.78 0.38 9.79
CA ALA A 15 11.53 -0.68 10.48
C ALA A 15 11.86 -1.88 9.56
N SER A 16 11.44 -1.86 8.30
CA SER A 16 11.56 -2.99 7.36
C SER A 16 11.01 -4.32 7.93
N ASN A 17 9.89 -4.25 8.65
CA ASN A 17 9.35 -5.40 9.37
C ASN A 17 8.57 -6.35 8.44
N ALA A 18 9.30 -7.22 7.74
CA ALA A 18 8.72 -8.19 6.79
C ALA A 18 7.67 -9.11 7.43
N ASP A 19 7.89 -9.57 8.67
CA ASP A 19 6.97 -10.47 9.38
C ASP A 19 5.60 -9.83 9.61
N TYR A 20 5.58 -8.50 9.81
CA TYR A 20 4.34 -7.74 9.94
C TYR A 20 3.61 -7.58 8.60
N PHE A 21 4.35 -7.41 7.50
CA PHE A 21 3.76 -7.21 6.17
C PHE A 21 3.34 -8.51 5.48
N ALA A 22 3.91 -9.66 5.83
CA ALA A 22 3.50 -10.96 5.28
C ALA A 22 1.98 -11.22 5.39
N PRO A 23 1.33 -11.12 6.57
CA PRO A 23 -0.12 -11.29 6.67
C PRO A 23 -0.90 -10.18 5.96
N TYR A 24 -0.34 -8.97 5.86
CA TYR A 24 -0.96 -7.88 5.11
C TYR A 24 -1.00 -8.17 3.61
N TYR A 25 0.09 -8.66 3.03
CA TYR A 25 0.14 -9.05 1.62
C TYR A 25 -0.77 -10.25 1.33
N GLN A 26 -0.86 -11.20 2.26
CA GLN A 26 -1.82 -12.30 2.16
C GLN A 26 -3.27 -11.80 2.16
N ASP A 27 -3.63 -10.89 3.07
CA ASP A 27 -4.97 -10.28 3.11
C ASP A 27 -5.31 -9.52 1.81
N LEU A 28 -4.32 -8.86 1.21
CA LEU A 28 -4.47 -8.20 -0.08
C LEU A 28 -4.71 -9.22 -1.21
N ALA A 29 -3.92 -10.31 -1.25
CA ALA A 29 -4.06 -11.37 -2.24
C ALA A 29 -5.39 -12.13 -2.13
N ASP A 30 -5.85 -12.37 -0.91
CA ASP A 30 -7.14 -13.00 -0.62
C ASP A 30 -8.34 -12.06 -0.87
N HIS A 31 -8.06 -10.83 -1.31
CA HIS A 31 -9.06 -9.78 -1.53
C HIS A 31 -9.98 -9.57 -0.32
N ARG A 32 -9.42 -9.68 0.90
CA ARG A 32 -10.18 -9.59 2.16
C ARG A 32 -10.98 -8.29 2.26
N PHE A 33 -10.49 -7.21 1.66
CA PHE A 33 -11.15 -5.92 1.60
C PHE A 33 -11.95 -5.79 0.31
N SER A 34 -13.26 -5.58 0.40
CA SER A 34 -14.06 -5.26 -0.80
C SER A 34 -13.84 -3.82 -1.29
N LEU A 35 -13.39 -2.94 -0.40
CA LEU A 35 -13.09 -1.52 -0.67
C LEU A 35 -11.99 -1.05 0.28
N ILE A 36 -10.99 -0.37 -0.25
CA ILE A 36 -9.97 0.35 0.53
C ILE A 36 -10.17 1.85 0.31
N VAL A 37 -10.17 2.60 1.42
CA VAL A 37 -10.27 4.07 1.43
C VAL A 37 -8.95 4.63 1.94
N THR A 38 -8.23 5.35 1.10
CA THR A 38 -6.88 5.86 1.42
C THR A 38 -6.64 7.22 0.77
N GLU A 39 -5.57 7.91 1.16
CA GLU A 39 -5.00 8.96 0.32
C GLU A 39 -4.40 8.36 -0.96
N PRO A 40 -4.28 9.12 -2.07
CA PRO A 40 -3.72 8.62 -3.31
C PRO A 40 -2.35 7.96 -3.12
N LEU A 41 -2.27 6.68 -3.46
CA LEU A 41 -1.04 5.92 -3.38
C LEU A 41 -0.10 6.32 -4.53
N LYS A 42 1.11 6.76 -4.18
CA LYS A 42 2.15 7.14 -5.13
C LYS A 42 3.19 6.04 -5.19
N VAL A 43 3.55 5.64 -6.42
CA VAL A 43 4.52 4.55 -6.68
C VAL A 43 5.89 5.05 -7.14
N VAL A 44 6.08 6.37 -7.22
CA VAL A 44 7.34 6.97 -7.65
C VAL A 44 8.18 7.26 -6.40
N PRO A 45 9.29 6.53 -6.17
CA PRO A 45 10.20 6.82 -5.08
C PRO A 45 10.89 8.17 -5.30
N LYS A 46 11.26 8.84 -4.22
CA LYS A 46 12.06 10.06 -4.21
C LYS A 46 13.57 9.79 -4.25
N ASN A 47 13.99 8.53 -4.30
CA ASN A 47 15.39 8.11 -4.37
C ASN A 47 16.26 8.75 -3.28
N LYS A 48 15.72 8.87 -2.05
CA LYS A 48 16.39 9.49 -0.91
C LYS A 48 16.74 10.98 -1.06
N GLU A 49 16.16 11.68 -2.04
CA GLU A 49 16.39 13.12 -2.24
C GLU A 49 15.33 13.97 -1.53
N GLY A 50 15.78 14.84 -0.63
CA GLY A 50 14.94 15.83 0.05
C GLY A 50 14.38 15.38 1.41
N PRO A 51 13.64 16.26 2.10
CA PRO A 51 13.06 15.95 3.40
C PRO A 51 12.02 14.84 3.30
N PHE A 52 12.05 13.91 4.25
CA PHE A 52 11.15 12.74 4.34
C PHE A 52 11.21 11.79 3.13
N ALA A 53 12.33 11.79 2.39
CA ALA A 53 12.49 10.88 1.26
C ALA A 53 12.52 9.41 1.70
N GLU A 54 13.21 9.10 2.81
CA GLU A 54 13.28 7.73 3.35
C GLU A 54 11.89 7.19 3.77
N GLU A 55 11.09 8.00 4.46
CA GLU A 55 9.72 7.64 4.83
C GLU A 55 8.83 7.43 3.60
N SER A 56 8.99 8.31 2.59
CA SER A 56 8.24 8.23 1.33
C SER A 56 8.60 6.98 0.54
N ASP A 57 9.89 6.63 0.49
CA ASP A 57 10.39 5.46 -0.21
C ASP A 57 9.94 4.19 0.51
N ALA A 58 10.03 4.14 1.84
CA ALA A 58 9.53 3.02 2.65
C ALA A 58 8.02 2.82 2.47
N TRP A 59 7.23 3.88 2.49
CA TRP A 59 5.80 3.79 2.22
C TRP A 59 5.49 3.27 0.81
N THR A 60 6.30 3.70 -0.17
CA THR A 60 6.16 3.28 -1.56
C THR A 60 6.39 1.77 -1.67
N GLU A 61 7.51 1.30 -1.14
CA GLU A 61 7.95 -0.10 -1.20
C GLU A 61 7.03 -1.06 -0.44
N TRP A 62 6.72 -0.74 0.82
CA TRP A 62 6.02 -1.67 1.72
C TRP A 62 4.49 -1.57 1.67
N VAL A 63 3.93 -0.46 1.19
CA VAL A 63 2.49 -0.22 1.25
C VAL A 63 1.92 0.07 -0.13
N ALA A 64 2.40 1.12 -0.79
CA ALA A 64 1.76 1.63 -2.01
C ALA A 64 1.84 0.65 -3.17
N VAL A 65 3.02 0.12 -3.47
CA VAL A 65 3.22 -0.81 -4.59
C VAL A 65 2.49 -2.15 -4.35
N PRO A 66 2.62 -2.84 -3.20
CA PRO A 66 1.89 -4.08 -2.96
C PRO A 66 0.38 -3.89 -3.00
N THR A 67 -0.14 -2.81 -2.38
CA THR A 67 -1.58 -2.50 -2.43
C THR A 67 -2.05 -2.33 -3.88
N LEU A 68 -1.34 -1.54 -4.67
CA LEU A 68 -1.72 -1.28 -6.07
C LEU A 68 -1.47 -2.47 -7.00
N CYS A 69 -0.70 -3.47 -6.56
CA CYS A 69 -0.54 -4.73 -7.26
C CYS A 69 -1.84 -5.55 -7.20
N PHE A 70 -2.43 -5.71 -6.02
CA PHE A 70 -3.67 -6.49 -5.82
C PHE A 70 -4.96 -5.68 -6.04
N TYR A 71 -4.91 -4.37 -5.79
CA TYR A 71 -6.05 -3.46 -5.88
C TYR A 71 -5.85 -2.40 -6.95
N GLN A 72 -6.95 -1.92 -7.54
CA GLN A 72 -6.93 -0.83 -8.51
C GLN A 72 -7.81 0.34 -8.07
N PRO A 73 -7.41 1.58 -8.39
CA PRO A 73 -8.23 2.73 -8.11
C PRO A 73 -9.44 2.80 -9.03
N ILE A 74 -10.60 3.13 -8.47
CA ILE A 74 -11.85 3.33 -9.22
C ILE A 74 -12.35 4.77 -9.15
N GLU A 75 -11.97 5.53 -8.11
CA GLU A 75 -12.42 6.90 -7.91
C GLU A 75 -11.39 7.69 -7.11
N PHE A 76 -11.26 8.99 -7.41
CA PHE A 76 -10.39 9.91 -6.68
C PHE A 76 -11.12 11.24 -6.41
N PHE A 77 -11.52 11.42 -5.16
CA PHE A 77 -12.17 12.63 -4.66
C PHE A 77 -11.12 13.68 -4.30
N ARG A 78 -10.72 14.48 -5.31
CA ARG A 78 -9.73 15.57 -5.15
C ARG A 78 -10.07 16.56 -4.04
N ALA A 79 -11.36 16.88 -3.85
CA ALA A 79 -11.80 17.85 -2.85
C ALA A 79 -11.43 17.46 -1.41
N VAL A 80 -11.29 16.16 -1.13
CA VAL A 80 -10.97 15.61 0.18
C VAL A 80 -9.70 14.77 0.20
N ASN A 81 -8.97 14.72 -0.92
CA ASN A 81 -7.76 13.91 -1.11
C ASN A 81 -7.96 12.41 -0.77
N VAL A 82 -9.08 11.82 -1.16
CA VAL A 82 -9.41 10.40 -0.91
C VAL A 82 -9.52 9.62 -2.21
N GLN A 83 -8.89 8.45 -2.24
CA GLN A 83 -8.94 7.47 -3.32
C GLN A 83 -9.66 6.20 -2.83
N LEU A 84 -10.47 5.63 -3.72
CA LEU A 84 -11.13 4.34 -3.51
C LEU A 84 -10.44 3.27 -4.35
N LEU A 85 -10.10 2.15 -3.72
CA LEU A 85 -9.51 0.99 -4.39
C LEU A 85 -10.39 -0.24 -4.23
N VAL A 86 -10.50 -1.05 -5.29
CA VAL A 86 -11.19 -2.35 -5.29
C VAL A 86 -10.25 -3.45 -5.76
N PRO A 87 -10.53 -4.72 -5.42
CA PRO A 87 -9.76 -5.84 -5.95
C PRO A 87 -9.64 -5.79 -7.47
N ARG A 88 -8.44 -6.07 -7.99
CA ARG A 88 -8.25 -6.22 -9.43
C ARG A 88 -8.98 -7.45 -9.93
N ARG A 89 -9.67 -7.29 -11.07
CA ARG A 89 -10.28 -8.42 -11.80
C ARG A 89 -9.28 -9.10 -12.73
N GLU A 90 -8.34 -8.31 -13.25
CA GLU A 90 -7.26 -8.78 -14.11
C GLU A 90 -5.97 -8.83 -13.28
N PRO A 91 -5.40 -10.03 -13.07
CA PRO A 91 -4.26 -10.20 -12.18
C PRO A 91 -2.99 -9.62 -12.81
N LEU A 92 -2.27 -8.81 -12.03
CA LEU A 92 -0.84 -8.57 -12.24
C LEU A 92 -0.05 -9.73 -11.63
N ASP A 93 1.19 -9.92 -12.06
CA ASP A 93 2.08 -10.83 -11.36
C ASP A 93 2.58 -10.19 -10.06
N CYS A 94 1.87 -10.51 -8.97
CA CYS A 94 2.14 -10.04 -7.62
C CYS A 94 2.77 -11.14 -6.74
N SER A 95 3.22 -12.24 -7.35
CA SER A 95 3.75 -13.41 -6.63
C SER A 95 4.97 -13.07 -5.76
N ALA A 96 5.77 -12.08 -6.18
CA ALA A 96 6.93 -11.59 -5.44
C ALA A 96 6.62 -11.04 -4.04
N TYR A 97 5.36 -10.76 -3.70
CA TYR A 97 4.95 -10.31 -2.36
C TYR A 97 4.46 -11.43 -1.45
N LEU A 98 4.39 -12.66 -1.94
CA LEU A 98 3.83 -13.82 -1.23
C LEU A 98 4.88 -14.89 -0.89
N GLU A 99 6.17 -14.59 -1.08
CA GLU A 99 7.30 -15.48 -0.81
C GLU A 99 7.85 -15.37 0.62
#